data_AF-A0A828Y967-F1
#
_entry.id   AF-A0A828Y967-F1
#
_cell.length_a   1.000
_cell.length_b   1.000
_cell.length_c   1.000
_cell.angle_alpha   90.00
_cell.angle_beta   90.00
_cell.angle_gamma   90.00
#
_symmetry.space_group_name_H-M   'P 1'
#
loop_
_entity.id
_entity.type
_entity.pdbx_description
1 polymer ?
#
loop_
_entity_poly.entity_id
_entity_poly.type
_entity_poly.pdbx_seq_one_letter_code
_entity_poly.pdbx_strand_id
1 'polypeptide(L)'
;MLIRANHERRIEGGGCSWSYLETLEPAHTYTITVPRKKGKEAREATIELRFEKLTIKSPQYKKLENIDMYALTATEVDGPKEESIDWKFLTTIPIHNPDDVKRMIAYYKSRWGIEIFFKVLKSGCNIESTQFKFGDRFKACIAVSAIVAWRVMMLTFLGRNIPGLKASLLFEPFEWKGIHCRIFETPKPPNKEPDLDSVLSWIAKLGGYLDRKSDAPPGPLVIFKGLMRAMEMDLCLNYLPKPDLWVRGYGSLRIGREPF
;
A
#
# COMPACT_ATOMS: atom_id res chain seq x y z
N MET A 1 14.02 14.02 9.28
CA MET A 1 14.59 12.84 8.58
C MET A 1 14.60 11.68 9.56
N LEU A 2 14.19 10.48 9.16
CA LEU A 2 14.22 9.25 9.97
C LEU A 2 14.95 8.16 9.17
N ILE A 3 15.95 7.52 9.78
CA ILE A 3 16.78 6.49 9.13
C ILE A 3 16.88 5.28 10.05
N ARG A 4 16.69 4.08 9.47
CA ARG A 4 17.09 2.83 10.15
C ARG A 4 18.60 2.68 10.04
N ALA A 5 19.27 2.65 11.17
CA ALA A 5 20.71 2.57 11.24
C ALA A 5 21.16 1.12 11.40
N ASN A 6 22.04 0.68 10.50
CA ASN A 6 22.63 -0.67 10.57
C ASN A 6 23.97 -0.68 11.30
N HIS A 7 24.66 0.46 11.33
CA HIS A 7 25.99 0.58 11.92
C HIS A 7 25.92 1.41 13.17
N GLU A 8 26.76 1.04 14.12
CA GLU A 8 26.98 1.82 15.31
C GLU A 8 27.81 3.07 15.01
N ARG A 9 27.51 4.15 15.73
CA ARG A 9 28.18 5.44 15.57
C ARG A 9 28.86 5.84 16.87
N ARG A 10 30.04 6.46 16.75
CA ARG A 10 30.72 7.05 17.90
C ARG A 10 29.98 8.30 18.34
N ILE A 11 29.91 8.50 19.64
CA ILE A 11 29.23 9.65 20.24
C ILE A 11 30.22 10.57 20.95
N GLU A 12 29.83 11.83 21.12
CA GLU A 12 30.49 12.74 22.04
C GLU A 12 30.38 12.24 23.48
N GLY A 13 31.39 12.49 24.31
CA GLY A 13 31.50 11.89 25.65
C GLY A 13 32.11 10.48 25.69
N GLY A 14 32.28 9.82 24.54
CA GLY A 14 32.92 8.50 24.44
C GLY A 14 31.92 7.35 24.32
N GLY A 15 32.39 6.21 23.84
CA GLY A 15 31.53 5.06 23.54
C GLY A 15 30.80 5.17 22.20
N CYS A 16 29.75 4.37 22.08
CA CYS A 16 29.03 4.13 20.84
C CYS A 16 27.50 4.18 21.05
N SER A 17 26.77 4.56 20.00
CA SER A 17 25.36 4.93 20.08
C SER A 17 24.45 3.85 20.65
N TRP A 18 24.59 2.59 20.19
CA TRP A 18 23.65 1.53 20.56
C TRP A 18 24.02 0.92 21.90
N SER A 19 25.31 0.69 22.16
CA SER A 19 25.80 0.28 23.47
C SER A 19 25.43 1.29 24.56
N TYR A 20 25.50 2.60 24.27
CA TYR A 20 25.05 3.62 25.22
C TYR A 20 23.54 3.52 25.50
N LEU A 21 22.71 3.40 24.45
CA LEU A 21 21.27 3.25 24.64
C LEU A 21 20.90 1.99 25.43
N GLU A 22 21.63 0.88 25.27
CA GLU A 22 21.40 -0.35 26.03
C GLU A 22 21.64 -0.17 27.55
N THR A 23 22.46 0.80 27.96
CA THR A 23 22.65 1.12 29.38
C THR A 23 21.50 1.91 30.00
N LEU A 24 20.61 2.47 29.18
CA LEU A 24 19.46 3.24 29.66
C LEU A 24 18.33 2.31 30.07
N GLU A 25 17.62 2.69 31.13
CA GLU A 25 16.36 2.06 31.50
C GLU A 25 15.32 2.24 30.37
N PRO A 26 14.48 1.22 30.08
CA PRO A 26 13.37 1.37 29.14
C PRO A 26 12.47 2.55 29.53
N ALA A 27 12.33 3.51 28.61
CA ALA A 27 11.43 4.64 28.81
C ALA A 27 9.96 4.21 28.73
N HIS A 28 9.68 3.13 28.00
CA HIS A 28 8.33 2.55 27.87
C HIS A 28 8.40 1.14 27.30
N THR A 29 7.36 0.35 27.58
CA THR A 29 7.15 -0.97 26.99
C THR A 29 5.75 -1.05 26.41
N TYR A 30 5.60 -1.61 25.21
CA TYR A 30 4.29 -1.81 24.61
C TYR A 30 4.25 -3.02 23.67
N THR A 31 3.07 -3.59 23.49
CA THR A 31 2.87 -4.80 22.69
C THR A 31 2.53 -4.47 21.25
N ILE A 32 3.10 -5.23 20.30
CA ILE A 32 2.74 -5.18 18.89
C ILE A 32 2.35 -6.56 18.36
N THR A 33 1.30 -6.60 17.54
CA THR A 33 0.94 -7.80 16.79
C THR A 33 1.86 -7.97 15.59
N VAL A 34 2.55 -9.11 15.52
CA VAL A 34 3.32 -9.55 14.36
C VAL A 34 2.41 -10.44 13.50
N PRO A 35 2.09 -10.04 12.26
CA PRO A 35 1.15 -10.78 11.43
C PRO A 35 1.73 -12.12 10.97
N ARG A 36 0.83 -13.07 10.71
CA ARG A 36 1.14 -14.39 10.14
C ARG A 36 1.94 -14.25 8.85
N LYS A 37 2.96 -15.08 8.68
CA LYS A 37 3.72 -15.26 7.43
C LYS A 37 3.67 -16.72 6.99
N LYS A 38 4.09 -17.01 5.76
CA LYS A 38 4.14 -18.40 5.27
C LYS A 38 5.03 -19.23 6.21
N GLY A 39 4.45 -20.24 6.86
CA GLY A 39 5.13 -21.11 7.82
C GLY A 39 5.27 -20.54 9.24
N LYS A 40 4.66 -19.39 9.56
CA LYS A 40 4.79 -18.75 10.87
C LYS A 40 3.45 -18.15 11.32
N GLU A 41 3.01 -18.54 12.51
CA GLU A 41 1.77 -18.02 13.10
C GLU A 41 1.90 -16.56 13.50
N ALA A 42 0.75 -15.89 13.61
CA ALA A 42 0.70 -14.55 14.21
C ALA A 42 1.08 -14.65 15.69
N ARG A 43 1.76 -13.62 16.20
CA ARG A 43 2.21 -13.56 17.60
C ARG A 43 2.20 -12.14 18.11
N GLU A 44 2.05 -11.99 19.42
CA GLU A 44 2.27 -10.73 20.12
C GLU A 44 3.75 -10.61 20.51
N ALA A 45 4.32 -9.41 20.35
CA ALA A 45 5.71 -9.10 20.69
C ALA A 45 5.72 -7.91 21.66
N THR A 46 6.40 -8.07 22.79
CA THR A 46 6.61 -7.00 23.77
C THR A 46 7.85 -6.21 23.38
N ILE A 47 7.70 -4.90 23.15
CA ILE A 47 8.76 -4.04 22.66
C ILE A 47 9.16 -3.03 23.72
N GLU A 48 10.43 -3.02 24.10
CA GLU A 48 11.04 -1.97 24.91
C GLU A 48 11.52 -0.81 24.04
N LEU A 49 11.23 0.39 24.50
CA LEU A 49 11.61 1.64 23.84
C LEU A 49 12.67 2.36 24.69
N ARG A 50 13.78 2.69 24.05
CA ARG A 50 14.81 3.59 24.62
C ARG A 50 15.10 4.68 23.61
N PHE A 51 15.32 5.89 24.09
CA PHE A 51 15.66 7.02 23.23
C PHE A 51 16.44 8.07 23.99
N GLU A 52 17.33 8.77 23.30
CA GLU A 52 18.12 9.87 23.86
C GLU A 52 18.61 10.80 22.74
N LYS A 53 18.86 12.07 23.05
CA LYS A 53 19.55 13.00 22.14
C LYS A 53 21.05 12.75 22.22
N LEU A 54 21.66 12.41 21.09
CA LEU A 54 23.09 12.11 20.98
C LEU A 54 23.78 13.09 20.03
N THR A 55 25.02 13.44 20.34
CA THR A 55 25.91 14.13 19.41
C THR A 55 26.80 13.09 18.71
N ILE A 56 26.52 12.84 17.42
CA ILE A 56 27.19 11.84 16.61
C ILE A 56 28.50 12.41 16.06
N LYS A 57 29.61 11.71 16.30
CA LYS A 57 30.93 12.10 15.78
C LYS A 57 31.08 11.80 14.30
N SER A 58 31.87 12.63 13.62
CA SER A 58 32.25 12.37 12.24
C SER A 58 33.01 11.04 12.08
N PRO A 59 32.94 10.39 10.90
CA PRO A 59 33.75 9.22 10.62
C PRO A 59 35.24 9.56 10.73
N GLN A 60 36.07 8.61 11.20
CA GLN A 60 37.51 8.85 11.40
C GLN A 60 38.24 9.35 10.14
N TYR A 61 37.81 8.85 8.97
CA TYR A 61 38.45 9.14 7.68
C TYR A 61 37.97 10.45 7.03
N LYS A 62 37.00 11.16 7.63
CA LYS A 62 36.50 12.44 7.13
C LYS A 62 36.29 13.43 8.28
N LYS A 63 36.91 14.60 8.16
CA LYS A 63 36.70 15.70 9.10
C LYS A 63 35.41 16.43 8.72
N LEU A 64 34.31 16.05 9.35
CA LEU A 64 33.01 16.72 9.25
C LEU A 64 32.62 17.24 10.63
N GLU A 65 31.66 18.13 10.69
CA GLU A 65 31.08 18.57 11.96
C GLU A 65 30.33 17.42 12.64
N ASN A 66 30.32 17.43 13.97
CA ASN A 66 29.48 16.54 14.75
C ASN A 66 28.02 16.92 14.52
N ILE A 67 27.13 15.93 14.57
CA ILE A 67 25.71 16.14 14.28
C ILE A 67 24.88 15.69 15.46
N ASP A 68 24.06 16.60 15.97
CA ASP A 68 23.04 16.28 16.96
C ASP A 68 21.88 15.53 16.31
N MET A 69 21.57 14.35 16.84
CA MET A 69 20.43 13.53 16.39
C MET A 69 19.76 12.85 17.58
N TYR A 70 18.49 12.51 17.43
CA TYR A 70 17.82 11.62 18.36
C TYR A 70 18.07 10.19 17.94
N ALA A 71 18.56 9.38 18.88
CA ALA A 71 18.68 7.94 18.72
C ALA A 71 17.51 7.26 19.44
N LEU A 72 16.95 6.23 18.82
CA LEU A 72 15.93 5.40 19.47
C LEU A 72 16.11 3.93 19.10
N THR A 73 15.86 3.04 20.07
CA THR A 73 15.79 1.60 19.89
C THR A 73 14.38 1.12 20.22
N ALA A 74 13.92 0.15 19.45
CA ALA A 74 12.69 -0.60 19.68
C ALA A 74 13.05 -2.07 19.58
N THR A 75 13.22 -2.71 20.73
CA THR A 75 13.79 -4.06 20.84
C THR A 75 12.80 -4.99 21.52
N GLU A 76 12.63 -6.18 20.96
CA GLU A 76 11.70 -7.18 21.46
C GLU A 76 12.28 -7.94 22.65
N VAL A 77 11.49 -8.02 23.72
CA VAL A 77 11.79 -8.78 24.93
C VAL A 77 11.45 -10.24 24.70
N ASP A 78 12.38 -11.13 25.02
CA ASP A 78 12.24 -12.59 24.90
C ASP A 78 11.80 -13.06 23.50
N GLY A 79 12.17 -12.30 22.45
CA GLY A 79 11.85 -12.61 21.08
C GLY A 79 12.58 -13.85 20.54
N PRO A 80 12.05 -14.51 19.50
CA PRO A 80 12.72 -15.64 18.86
C PRO A 80 14.07 -15.22 18.28
N LYS A 81 15.15 -15.94 18.58
CA LYS A 81 16.54 -15.54 18.25
C LYS A 81 16.77 -15.11 16.79
N GLU A 82 16.10 -15.74 15.83
CA GLU A 82 16.30 -15.46 14.39
C GLU A 82 15.47 -14.30 13.85
N GLU A 83 14.37 -13.94 14.52
CA GLU A 83 13.40 -12.94 14.03
C GLU A 83 12.95 -11.94 15.10
N SER A 84 13.73 -11.84 16.17
CA SER A 84 13.50 -10.84 17.20
C SER A 84 13.54 -9.45 16.57
N ILE A 85 12.56 -8.62 16.92
CA ILE A 85 12.50 -7.26 16.43
C ILE A 85 13.58 -6.46 17.14
N ASP A 86 14.62 -6.07 16.40
CA ASP A 86 15.61 -5.08 16.82
C ASP A 86 15.65 -3.95 15.80
N TRP A 87 14.99 -2.84 16.13
CA TRP A 87 14.98 -1.65 15.30
C TRP A 87 15.76 -0.52 15.96
N LYS A 88 16.75 -0.01 15.24
CA LYS A 88 17.63 1.08 15.65
C LYS A 88 17.46 2.22 14.68
N PHE A 89 17.10 3.40 15.18
CA PHE A 89 16.87 4.56 14.33
C PHE A 89 17.64 5.79 14.78
N LEU A 90 18.01 6.60 13.79
CA LEU A 90 18.49 7.96 13.97
C LEU A 90 17.50 8.91 13.31
N THR A 91 17.14 9.98 13.99
CA THR A 91 16.20 10.97 13.48
C THR A 91 16.60 12.39 13.85
N THR A 92 16.27 13.33 12.97
CA THR A 92 16.34 14.77 13.27
C THR A 92 15.03 15.32 13.82
N ILE A 93 13.99 14.48 13.90
CA ILE A 93 12.70 14.86 14.45
C ILE A 93 12.80 14.79 15.98
N PRO A 94 12.43 15.85 16.72
CA PRO A 94 12.49 15.85 18.18
C PRO A 94 11.69 14.72 18.81
N ILE A 95 12.29 14.11 19.84
CA ILE A 95 11.66 13.08 20.68
C ILE A 95 11.76 13.56 22.13
N HIS A 96 10.61 13.76 22.76
CA HIS A 96 10.49 14.21 24.15
C HIS A 96 9.81 13.18 25.03
N ASN A 97 8.98 12.31 24.45
CA ASN A 97 8.20 11.32 25.20
C ASN A 97 8.07 10.01 24.40
N PRO A 98 7.62 8.92 25.05
CA PRO A 98 7.42 7.64 24.37
C PRO A 98 6.42 7.66 23.21
N ASP A 99 5.45 8.57 23.19
CA ASP A 99 4.49 8.65 22.08
C ASP A 99 5.16 9.22 20.81
N ASP A 100 6.16 10.08 20.95
CA ASP A 100 7.01 10.51 19.82
C ASP A 100 7.74 9.33 19.19
N VAL A 101 8.23 8.40 20.00
CA VAL A 101 8.88 7.17 19.55
C VAL A 101 7.90 6.29 18.79
N LYS A 102 6.68 6.11 19.31
CA LYS A 102 5.61 5.37 18.60
C LYS A 102 5.28 6.00 17.25
N ARG A 103 5.27 7.34 17.16
CA ARG A 103 5.11 8.05 15.87
C ARG A 103 6.26 7.76 14.90
N MET A 104 7.51 7.74 15.37
CA MET A 104 8.66 7.37 14.51
C MET A 104 8.52 5.94 13.97
N ILE A 105 8.09 4.99 14.82
CA ILE A 105 7.84 3.61 14.41
C ILE A 105 6.71 3.55 13.37
N ALA A 106 5.63 4.33 13.55
CA ALA A 106 4.56 4.43 12.57
C ALA A 106 5.06 4.96 11.22
N TYR A 107 5.91 6.00 11.21
CA TYR A 107 6.54 6.50 9.98
C TYR A 107 7.43 5.44 9.32
N TYR A 108 8.20 4.68 10.11
CA TYR A 108 9.02 3.60 9.56
C TYR A 108 8.17 2.48 8.96
N LYS A 109 7.02 2.13 9.57
CA LYS A 109 6.07 1.17 9.01
C LYS A 109 5.56 1.60 7.63
N SER A 110 5.41 2.91 7.38
CA SER A 110 5.03 3.45 6.07
C SER A 110 6.11 3.28 4.98
N ARG A 111 7.37 3.01 5.34
CA ARG A 111 8.48 2.78 4.39
C ARG A 111 8.16 1.68 3.39
N TRP A 112 7.46 0.62 3.82
CA TRP A 112 7.10 -0.51 2.97
C TRP A 112 6.27 -0.09 1.73
N GLY A 113 5.61 1.07 1.78
CA GLY A 113 4.90 1.64 0.64
C GLY A 113 5.75 1.74 -0.63
N ILE A 114 7.04 2.08 -0.52
CA ILE A 114 7.92 2.18 -1.71
C ILE A 114 8.19 0.81 -2.35
N GLU A 115 8.21 -0.26 -1.55
CA GLU A 115 8.38 -1.62 -2.08
C GLU A 115 7.13 -2.08 -2.81
N ILE A 116 5.95 -1.69 -2.32
CA ILE A 116 4.68 -1.91 -3.01
C ILE A 116 4.66 -1.12 -4.32
N PHE A 117 5.13 0.13 -4.33
CA PHE A 117 5.26 0.94 -5.54
C PHE A 117 6.11 0.25 -6.60
N PHE A 118 7.31 -0.20 -6.24
CA PHE A 118 8.16 -0.93 -7.17
C PHE A 118 7.55 -2.27 -7.59
N LYS A 119 6.79 -2.94 -6.73
CA LYS A 119 6.07 -4.16 -7.11
C LYS A 119 4.98 -3.89 -8.15
N VAL A 120 4.21 -2.81 -8.03
CA VAL A 120 3.21 -2.44 -9.04
C VAL A 120 3.90 -2.04 -10.34
N LEU A 121 4.97 -1.25 -10.26
CA LEU A 121 5.74 -0.84 -11.43
C LEU A 121 6.35 -2.05 -12.18
N LYS A 122 7.02 -2.95 -11.46
CA LYS A 122 7.71 -4.11 -12.04
C LYS A 122 6.77 -5.23 -12.45
N SER A 123 5.85 -5.64 -11.57
CA SER A 123 4.99 -6.81 -11.81
C SER A 123 3.61 -6.46 -12.37
N GLY A 124 3.12 -5.24 -12.13
CA GLY A 124 1.86 -4.75 -12.72
C GLY A 124 2.12 -4.22 -14.13
N CYS A 125 2.91 -3.14 -14.25
CA CYS A 125 3.24 -2.54 -15.54
C CYS A 125 4.25 -3.35 -16.36
N ASN A 126 4.81 -4.42 -15.79
CA ASN A 126 5.74 -5.34 -16.45
C ASN A 126 6.95 -4.63 -17.10
N ILE A 127 7.47 -3.57 -16.46
CA ILE A 127 8.49 -2.72 -17.09
C ILE A 127 9.78 -3.49 -17.46
N GLU A 128 10.12 -4.52 -16.69
CA GLU A 128 11.35 -5.32 -16.91
C GLU A 128 11.25 -6.24 -18.13
N SER A 129 10.04 -6.51 -18.64
CA SER A 129 9.86 -7.29 -19.87
C SER A 129 9.82 -6.42 -21.14
N THR A 130 9.84 -5.08 -21.01
CA THR A 130 9.73 -4.19 -22.17
C THR A 130 11.00 -4.25 -23.03
N GLN A 131 10.84 -4.38 -24.35
CA GLN A 131 11.94 -4.60 -25.30
C GLN A 131 12.27 -3.33 -26.10
N PHE A 132 12.40 -2.18 -25.43
CA PHE A 132 12.76 -0.95 -26.12
C PHE A 132 14.21 -0.97 -26.60
N LYS A 133 14.42 -0.65 -27.88
CA LYS A 133 15.75 -0.60 -28.50
C LYS A 133 16.61 0.58 -28.00
N PHE A 134 16.00 1.64 -27.47
CA PHE A 134 16.68 2.88 -27.10
C PHE A 134 16.39 3.28 -25.65
N GLY A 135 17.43 3.68 -24.92
CA GLY A 135 17.34 4.01 -23.49
C GLY A 135 16.37 5.16 -23.18
N ASP A 136 16.28 6.19 -24.02
CA ASP A 136 15.37 7.31 -23.75
C ASP A 136 13.89 6.95 -23.88
N ARG A 137 13.56 6.01 -24.79
CA ARG A 137 12.20 5.45 -24.88
C ARG A 137 11.86 4.62 -23.65
N PHE A 138 12.84 3.90 -23.12
CA PHE A 138 12.68 3.15 -21.88
C PHE A 138 12.46 4.08 -20.67
N LYS A 139 13.22 5.18 -20.55
CA LYS A 139 13.01 6.21 -19.51
C LYS A 139 11.60 6.80 -19.58
N ALA A 140 11.12 7.14 -20.77
CA ALA A 140 9.76 7.66 -20.96
C ALA A 140 8.69 6.64 -20.54
N CYS A 141 8.86 5.36 -20.90
CA CYS A 141 7.96 4.28 -20.46
C CYS A 141 7.94 4.13 -18.93
N ILE A 142 9.11 4.18 -18.27
CA ILE A 142 9.21 4.14 -16.81
C ILE A 142 8.47 5.33 -16.19
N ALA A 143 8.63 6.54 -16.73
CA ALA A 143 7.99 7.74 -16.20
C ALA A 143 6.46 7.63 -16.24
N VAL A 144 5.89 7.20 -17.38
CA VAL A 144 4.44 6.99 -17.49
C VAL A 144 3.96 5.86 -16.57
N SER A 145 4.68 4.73 -16.55
CA SER A 145 4.34 3.58 -15.70
C SER A 145 4.43 3.93 -14.20
N ALA A 146 5.35 4.80 -13.80
CA ALA A 146 5.46 5.31 -12.43
C ALA A 146 4.22 6.11 -12.02
N ILE A 147 3.67 6.95 -12.90
CA ILE A 147 2.42 7.69 -12.65
C ILE A 147 1.25 6.72 -12.48
N VAL A 148 1.16 5.69 -13.32
CA VAL A 148 0.13 4.65 -13.22
C VAL A 148 0.25 3.89 -11.90
N ALA A 149 1.45 3.42 -11.55
CA ALA A 149 1.69 2.69 -10.31
C ALA A 149 1.32 3.53 -9.07
N TRP A 150 1.71 4.81 -9.06
CA TRP A 150 1.33 5.75 -8.00
C TRP A 150 -0.19 5.94 -7.92
N ARG A 151 -0.88 6.14 -9.05
CA ARG A 151 -2.35 6.28 -9.09
C ARG A 151 -3.07 5.07 -8.54
N VAL A 152 -2.64 3.86 -8.90
CA VAL A 152 -3.24 2.63 -8.37
C VAL A 152 -3.03 2.51 -6.86
N MET A 153 -1.86 2.86 -6.35
CA MET A 153 -1.61 2.90 -4.91
C MET A 153 -2.48 3.94 -4.21
N MET A 154 -2.56 5.15 -4.75
CA MET A 154 -3.41 6.22 -4.23
C MET A 154 -4.88 5.76 -4.14
N LEU A 155 -5.43 5.23 -5.23
CA LEU A 155 -6.78 4.65 -5.29
C LEU A 155 -7.00 3.62 -4.18
N THR A 156 -6.09 2.66 -4.07
CA THR A 156 -6.18 1.57 -3.09
C THR A 156 -6.17 2.11 -1.66
N PHE A 157 -5.34 3.11 -1.36
CA PHE A 157 -5.25 3.68 -0.02
C PHE A 157 -6.40 4.62 0.32
N LEU A 158 -6.92 5.39 -0.64
CA LEU A 158 -8.08 6.25 -0.42
C LEU A 158 -9.31 5.42 -0.07
N GLY A 159 -9.60 4.38 -0.86
CA GLY A 159 -10.74 3.50 -0.59
C GLY A 159 -10.65 2.79 0.76
N ARG A 160 -9.44 2.36 1.14
CA ARG A 160 -9.22 1.65 2.41
C ARG A 160 -9.24 2.55 3.64
N ASN A 161 -8.64 3.73 3.56
CA ASN A 161 -8.39 4.57 4.75
C ASN A 161 -9.47 5.63 4.97
N ILE A 162 -10.31 5.93 3.97
CA ILE A 162 -11.35 6.96 4.07
C ILE A 162 -12.70 6.35 3.66
N PRO A 163 -13.43 5.72 4.62
CA PRO A 163 -14.75 5.17 4.36
C PRO A 163 -15.75 6.22 3.90
N GLY A 164 -16.68 5.83 3.04
CA GLY A 164 -17.77 6.72 2.57
C GLY A 164 -17.38 7.71 1.46
N LEU A 165 -16.13 7.67 0.96
CA LEU A 165 -15.76 8.43 -0.24
C LEU A 165 -16.63 8.00 -1.42
N LYS A 166 -17.04 8.98 -2.23
CA LYS A 166 -17.89 8.75 -3.41
C LYS A 166 -17.08 8.24 -4.60
N ALA A 167 -17.65 7.32 -5.36
CA ALA A 167 -17.00 6.73 -6.54
C ALA A 167 -16.70 7.79 -7.62
N SER A 168 -17.56 8.79 -7.78
CA SER A 168 -17.46 9.93 -8.70
C SER A 168 -16.20 10.77 -8.55
N LEU A 169 -15.50 10.67 -7.41
CA LEU A 169 -14.21 11.31 -7.24
C LEU A 169 -13.17 10.79 -8.23
N LEU A 170 -13.29 9.52 -8.64
CA LEU A 170 -12.26 8.81 -9.41
C LEU A 170 -12.81 7.99 -10.58
N PHE A 171 -14.11 7.76 -10.64
CA PHE A 171 -14.78 7.00 -11.68
C PHE A 171 -16.00 7.73 -12.21
N GLU A 172 -16.11 7.81 -13.52
CA GLU A 172 -17.30 8.30 -14.20
C GLU A 172 -18.49 7.34 -13.98
N PRO A 173 -19.75 7.82 -14.06
CA PRO A 173 -20.92 6.99 -13.83
C PRO A 173 -21.00 5.74 -14.70
N PHE A 174 -20.53 5.79 -15.94
CA PHE A 174 -20.58 4.62 -16.83
C PHE A 174 -19.55 3.56 -16.45
N GLU A 175 -18.37 3.96 -15.95
CA GLU A 175 -17.27 3.04 -15.60
C GLU A 175 -17.70 2.11 -14.47
N TRP A 176 -18.13 2.67 -13.34
CA TRP A 176 -18.51 1.84 -12.18
C TRP A 176 -19.82 1.08 -12.41
N LYS A 177 -20.74 1.60 -13.22
CA LYS A 177 -21.96 0.88 -13.61
C LYS A 177 -21.64 -0.33 -14.49
N GLY A 178 -20.75 -0.17 -15.48
CA GLY A 178 -20.29 -1.26 -16.32
C GLY A 178 -19.60 -2.37 -15.51
N ILE A 179 -18.72 -1.98 -14.59
CA ILE A 179 -18.05 -2.92 -13.67
C ILE A 179 -19.09 -3.66 -12.81
N HIS A 180 -20.06 -2.97 -12.24
CA HIS A 180 -21.13 -3.59 -11.45
C HIS A 180 -21.91 -4.61 -12.28
N CYS A 181 -22.41 -4.22 -13.45
CA CYS A 181 -23.17 -5.09 -14.35
C CYS A 181 -22.38 -6.35 -14.71
N ARG A 182 -21.07 -6.23 -14.92
CA ARG A 182 -20.20 -7.37 -15.22
C ARG A 182 -20.02 -8.33 -14.04
N ILE A 183 -19.84 -7.79 -12.83
CA ILE A 183 -19.57 -8.59 -11.62
C ILE A 183 -20.83 -9.31 -11.12
N PHE A 184 -21.98 -8.63 -11.16
CA PHE A 184 -23.25 -9.18 -10.68
C PHE A 184 -24.10 -9.80 -11.80
N GLU A 185 -23.58 -9.86 -13.02
CA GLU A 185 -24.23 -10.44 -14.20
C GLU A 185 -25.67 -9.92 -14.39
N THR A 186 -25.83 -8.60 -14.19
CA THR A 186 -27.13 -7.92 -14.22
C THR A 186 -27.10 -6.74 -15.19
N PRO A 187 -28.14 -6.54 -16.00
CA PRO A 187 -28.24 -5.36 -16.87
C PRO A 187 -28.65 -4.10 -16.10
N LYS A 188 -29.01 -4.21 -14.81
CA LYS A 188 -29.52 -3.10 -13.99
C LYS A 188 -28.48 -2.67 -12.96
N PRO A 189 -27.72 -1.60 -13.20
CA PRO A 189 -26.83 -1.05 -12.19
C PRO A 189 -27.63 -0.32 -11.08
N PRO A 190 -27.03 -0.10 -9.90
CA PRO A 190 -27.64 0.68 -8.84
C PRO A 190 -27.96 2.11 -9.29
N ASN A 191 -29.11 2.63 -8.85
CA ASN A 191 -29.47 4.03 -9.06
C ASN A 191 -28.69 4.98 -8.15
N LYS A 192 -28.38 4.53 -6.93
CA LYS A 192 -27.59 5.29 -5.96
C LYS A 192 -26.11 5.04 -6.21
N GLU A 193 -25.34 6.11 -6.17
CA GLU A 193 -23.89 6.04 -6.29
C GLU A 193 -23.26 5.22 -5.15
N PRO A 194 -22.43 4.22 -5.47
CA PRO A 194 -21.70 3.45 -4.48
C PRO A 194 -20.54 4.26 -3.89
N ASP A 195 -20.02 3.79 -2.75
CA ASP A 195 -18.79 4.32 -2.20
C ASP A 195 -17.57 3.72 -2.95
N LEU A 196 -16.46 4.46 -2.94
CA LEU A 196 -15.22 4.12 -3.64
C LEU A 196 -14.72 2.72 -3.27
N ASP A 197 -14.79 2.34 -1.99
CA ASP A 197 -14.37 1.01 -1.52
C ASP A 197 -15.20 -0.12 -2.13
N SER A 198 -16.51 0.09 -2.31
CA SER A 198 -17.38 -0.89 -2.98
C SER A 198 -16.97 -1.09 -4.44
N VAL A 199 -16.70 0.00 -5.15
CA VAL A 199 -16.23 -0.06 -6.56
C VAL A 199 -14.86 -0.72 -6.64
N LEU A 200 -13.94 -0.39 -5.74
CA LEU A 200 -12.61 -1.03 -5.69
C LEU A 200 -12.69 -2.52 -5.34
N SER A 201 -13.64 -2.95 -4.52
CA SER A 201 -13.90 -4.38 -4.26
C SER A 201 -14.38 -5.10 -5.53
N TRP A 202 -15.26 -4.49 -6.33
CA TRP A 202 -15.68 -5.05 -7.62
C TRP A 202 -14.51 -5.14 -8.61
N ILE A 203 -13.70 -4.09 -8.69
CA ILE A 203 -12.47 -4.06 -9.49
C ILE A 203 -11.50 -5.15 -9.02
N ALA A 204 -11.32 -5.31 -7.71
CA ALA A 204 -10.46 -6.36 -7.17
C ALA A 204 -10.93 -7.75 -7.61
N LYS A 205 -12.24 -8.00 -7.60
CA LYS A 205 -12.84 -9.27 -8.08
C LYS A 205 -12.53 -9.51 -9.56
N LEU A 206 -12.59 -8.49 -10.41
CA LEU A 206 -12.12 -8.59 -11.81
C LEU A 206 -10.63 -8.95 -11.90
N GLY A 207 -9.83 -8.48 -10.94
CA GLY A 207 -8.41 -8.80 -10.79
C GLY A 207 -8.11 -10.17 -10.17
N GLY A 208 -9.14 -10.97 -9.84
CA GLY A 208 -9.00 -12.31 -9.25
C GLY A 208 -9.05 -12.35 -7.72
N TYR A 209 -9.47 -11.27 -7.05
CA TYR A 209 -9.75 -11.29 -5.62
C TYR A 209 -11.00 -12.12 -5.32
N LEU A 210 -10.89 -13.07 -4.39
CA LEU A 210 -11.97 -14.00 -4.08
C LEU A 210 -12.95 -13.47 -3.02
N ASP A 211 -12.53 -12.48 -2.23
CA ASP A 211 -13.36 -11.83 -1.21
C ASP A 211 -13.91 -12.82 -0.15
N ARG A 212 -13.05 -13.74 0.33
CA ARG A 212 -13.41 -14.66 1.42
C ARG A 212 -13.37 -13.93 2.76
N LYS A 213 -14.14 -14.42 3.74
CA LYS A 213 -14.26 -13.81 5.09
C LYS A 213 -12.93 -13.55 5.81
N SER A 214 -11.90 -14.36 5.54
CA SER A 214 -10.58 -14.26 6.16
C SER A 214 -9.52 -13.66 5.22
N ASP A 215 -9.90 -13.25 4.00
CA ASP A 215 -8.96 -12.64 3.07
C ASP A 215 -8.60 -11.23 3.56
N ALA A 216 -7.31 -10.90 3.49
CA ALA A 216 -6.86 -9.55 3.73
C ALA A 216 -7.38 -8.62 2.61
N PRO A 217 -7.61 -7.32 2.91
CA PRO A 217 -8.06 -6.35 1.90
C PRO A 217 -7.20 -6.38 0.62
N PRO A 218 -7.80 -6.16 -0.55
CA PRO A 218 -7.10 -6.34 -1.83
C PRO A 218 -5.90 -5.40 -1.94
N GLY A 219 -4.75 -5.97 -2.32
CA GLY A 219 -3.51 -5.21 -2.50
C GLY A 219 -3.48 -4.42 -3.82
N PRO A 220 -2.62 -3.39 -3.94
CA PRO A 220 -2.55 -2.55 -5.15
C PRO A 220 -2.30 -3.31 -6.44
N LEU A 221 -1.56 -4.43 -6.41
CA LEU A 221 -1.34 -5.25 -7.61
C LEU A 221 -2.63 -5.94 -8.10
N VAL A 222 -3.51 -6.33 -7.20
CA VAL A 222 -4.81 -6.95 -7.55
C VAL A 222 -5.74 -5.87 -8.13
N ILE A 223 -5.76 -4.69 -7.51
CA ILE A 223 -6.48 -3.52 -8.03
C ILE A 223 -5.96 -3.14 -9.43
N PHE A 224 -4.64 -3.12 -9.65
CA PHE A 224 -4.05 -2.87 -10.97
C PHE A 224 -4.61 -3.83 -12.02
N LYS A 225 -4.58 -5.14 -11.76
CA LYS A 225 -5.11 -6.16 -12.67
C LYS A 225 -6.59 -5.97 -12.96
N GLY A 226 -7.36 -5.65 -11.92
CA GLY A 226 -8.78 -5.33 -12.04
C GLY A 226 -9.04 -4.12 -12.92
N LEU A 227 -8.28 -3.04 -12.73
CA LEU A 227 -8.39 -1.80 -13.52
C LEU A 227 -8.06 -2.03 -14.99
N MET A 228 -7.00 -2.80 -15.28
CA MET A 228 -6.68 -3.17 -16.66
C MET A 228 -7.84 -3.93 -17.31
N ARG A 229 -8.44 -4.87 -16.57
CA ARG A 229 -9.57 -5.65 -17.08
C ARG A 229 -10.85 -4.81 -17.25
N ALA A 230 -11.09 -3.84 -16.36
CA ALA A 230 -12.19 -2.90 -16.48
C ALA A 230 -12.01 -1.95 -17.67
N MET A 231 -10.80 -1.45 -17.90
CA MET A 231 -10.48 -0.58 -19.03
C MET A 231 -10.67 -1.30 -20.38
N GLU A 232 -10.28 -2.57 -20.47
CA GLU A 232 -10.56 -3.40 -21.65
C GLU A 232 -12.06 -3.50 -21.96
N MET A 233 -12.91 -3.59 -20.92
CA MET A 233 -14.36 -3.61 -21.09
C MET A 233 -14.91 -2.25 -21.49
N ASP A 234 -14.39 -1.18 -20.91
CA ASP A 234 -14.83 0.18 -21.21
C ASP A 234 -14.51 0.59 -22.65
N LEU A 235 -13.32 0.20 -23.15
CA LEU A 235 -13.00 0.34 -24.57
C LEU A 235 -14.08 -0.34 -25.42
N CYS A 236 -14.44 -1.59 -25.12
CA CYS A 236 -15.49 -2.30 -25.85
C CYS A 236 -16.83 -1.57 -25.80
N LEU A 237 -17.23 -0.98 -24.66
CA LEU A 237 -18.47 -0.23 -24.52
C LEU A 237 -18.46 1.07 -25.34
N ASN A 238 -17.32 1.76 -25.42
CA ASN A 238 -17.17 2.99 -26.21
C ASN A 238 -17.15 2.74 -27.73
N TYR A 239 -16.70 1.55 -28.17
CA TYR A 239 -16.71 1.15 -29.59
C TYR A 239 -17.99 0.42 -30.02
N LEU A 240 -18.84 0.01 -29.08
CA LEU A 240 -20.18 -0.45 -29.40
C LEU A 240 -21.05 0.76 -29.79
N PRO A 241 -21.86 0.68 -30.86
CA PRO A 241 -22.76 1.76 -31.22
C PRO A 241 -23.67 2.08 -30.03
N LYS A 242 -23.86 3.39 -29.77
CA LYS A 242 -24.60 3.91 -28.62
C LYS A 242 -25.91 3.14 -28.38
N PRO A 243 -26.27 2.86 -27.12
CA PRO A 243 -27.33 1.93 -26.76
C PRO A 243 -28.75 2.50 -26.89
N ASP A 244 -29.10 3.12 -28.02
CA ASP A 244 -30.51 3.38 -28.36
C ASP A 244 -31.23 2.08 -28.81
N LEU A 245 -30.51 0.95 -28.88
CA LEU A 245 -31.03 -0.33 -29.35
C LEU A 245 -31.23 -1.40 -28.27
N TRP A 246 -30.85 -1.15 -27.00
CA TRP A 246 -30.90 -2.18 -25.94
C TRP A 246 -32.15 -2.12 -25.04
N VAL A 247 -33.08 -1.17 -25.24
CA VAL A 247 -34.30 -1.02 -24.41
C VAL A 247 -35.57 -1.59 -25.06
N ARG A 248 -35.51 -2.16 -26.27
CA ARG A 248 -36.69 -2.81 -26.88
C ARG A 248 -36.40 -4.25 -27.26
N GLY A 249 -36.83 -5.20 -26.43
CA GLY A 249 -36.89 -6.59 -26.90
C GLY A 249 -37.00 -7.72 -25.90
N TYR A 250 -37.52 -7.56 -24.69
CA TYR A 250 -38.02 -8.70 -23.91
C TYR A 250 -39.35 -8.35 -23.23
N GLY A 251 -40.35 -8.10 -24.07
CA GLY A 251 -41.76 -8.14 -23.69
C GLY A 251 -42.32 -9.51 -24.05
N SER A 252 -42.69 -10.28 -23.02
CA SER A 252 -43.43 -11.53 -23.11
C SER A 252 -44.65 -11.40 -24.04
N LEU A 253 -44.80 -12.28 -25.02
CA LEU A 253 -46.08 -12.55 -25.65
C LEU A 253 -46.25 -14.07 -25.78
N ARG A 254 -46.99 -14.61 -24.81
CA ARG A 254 -47.61 -15.93 -24.87
C ARG A 254 -48.88 -15.84 -25.73
N ILE A 255 -49.00 -16.84 -26.61
CA ILE A 255 -50.24 -17.52 -27.06
C ILE A 255 -51.18 -16.74 -27.98
N GLY A 256 -51.40 -17.33 -29.16
CA GLY A 256 -52.52 -17.08 -30.05
C GLY A 256 -52.34 -17.80 -31.39
N ARG A 257 -52.69 -19.09 -31.45
CA ARG A 257 -52.89 -19.83 -32.71
C ARG A 257 -54.22 -19.43 -33.35
N GLU A 258 -54.20 -19.37 -34.68
CA GLU A 258 -55.30 -19.57 -35.66
C GLU A 258 -56.38 -18.47 -35.82
N PRO A 259 -57.13 -18.46 -36.96
CA PRO A 259 -56.72 -18.74 -38.35
C PRO A 259 -57.32 -17.71 -39.36
N PHE A 260 -56.84 -17.79 -40.61
CA PHE A 260 -57.45 -17.51 -41.93
C PHE A 260 -56.43 -16.88 -42.89
#